data_AF-A0AAW8R0T2-F1
#
_entry.id   AF-A0AAW8R0T2-F1
#
_cell.length_a   1.000
_cell.length_b   1.000
_cell.length_c   1.000
_cell.angle_alpha   90.00
_cell.angle_beta   90.00
_cell.angle_gamma   90.00
#
_symmetry.space_group_name_H-M   'P 1'
#
loop_
_entity.id
_entity.type
_entity.pdbx_description
1 polymer ?
#
loop_
_entity_poly.entity_id
_entity_poly.type
_entity_poly.pdbx_seq_one_letter_code
_entity_poly.pdbx_strand_id
1 'polypeptide(L)'
;MLETIQTIKLESSEISALISLSSTSESDSLLSDVFVKQVANMTVASESTDAMLNSLNSIQSDYQMREAMTALAKSSTHERHLVDLVKLAQNEIQSDYELATLLLQIIDDNEISQALQEQVYTAANSIDSDYERSRVLNRLIDIVISQ
;
A
#
# COMPACT_ATOMS: atom_id res chain seq x y z
N MET A 1 21.72 -19.84 25.31
CA MET A 1 22.34 -18.86 24.40
C MET A 1 21.34 -18.69 23.26
N LEU A 2 20.49 -17.67 23.34
CA LEU A 2 19.45 -17.40 22.33
C LEU A 2 20.16 -16.78 21.13
N GLU A 3 20.11 -17.44 19.98
CA GLU A 3 20.65 -16.91 18.74
C GLU A 3 19.83 -15.68 18.33
N THR A 4 20.49 -14.52 18.37
CA THR A 4 19.99 -13.27 17.85
C THR A 4 19.76 -13.44 16.35
N ILE A 5 18.49 -13.47 15.91
CA ILE A 5 18.16 -13.33 14.49
C ILE A 5 18.67 -11.94 14.09
N GLN A 6 19.80 -11.90 13.38
CA GLN A 6 20.27 -10.68 12.74
C GLN A 6 19.20 -10.24 11.75
N THR A 7 18.66 -9.05 11.96
CA THR A 7 17.80 -8.37 10.98
C THR A 7 18.61 -8.19 9.70
N ILE A 8 18.37 -9.05 8.71
CA ILE A 8 19.03 -8.97 7.41
C ILE A 8 18.54 -7.70 6.73
N LYS A 9 19.39 -6.67 6.72
CA LYS A 9 19.16 -5.44 5.96
C LYS A 9 19.54 -5.76 4.50
N LEU A 10 18.53 -6.05 3.68
CA LEU A 10 18.72 -6.32 2.26
C LEU A 10 18.95 -5.01 1.50
N GLU A 11 19.93 -5.00 0.61
CA GLU A 11 20.25 -3.85 -0.24
C GLU A 11 19.25 -3.70 -1.40
N SER A 12 19.10 -2.50 -1.97
CA SER A 12 18.08 -2.19 -3.00
C SER A 12 18.14 -3.12 -4.22
N SER A 13 19.33 -3.57 -4.62
CA SER A 13 19.51 -4.53 -5.72
C SER A 13 19.04 -5.95 -5.37
N GLU A 14 19.16 -6.36 -4.11
CA GLU A 14 18.70 -7.66 -3.62
C GLU A 14 17.17 -7.68 -3.53
N ILE A 15 16.58 -6.53 -3.17
CA ILE A 15 15.13 -6.30 -3.16
C ILE A 15 14.56 -6.40 -4.57
N SER A 16 15.15 -5.72 -5.56
CA SER A 16 14.72 -5.83 -6.97
C SER A 16 14.86 -7.24 -7.53
N ALA A 17 15.90 -7.98 -7.13
CA ALA A 17 16.10 -9.37 -7.52
C ALA A 17 15.04 -10.30 -6.91
N LEU A 18 14.71 -10.12 -5.62
CA LEU A 18 13.63 -10.87 -4.96
C LEU A 18 12.27 -10.55 -5.56
N ILE A 19 11.97 -9.28 -5.85
CA ILE A 19 10.76 -8.85 -6.57
C ILE A 19 10.66 -9.59 -7.91
N SER A 20 11.74 -9.58 -8.69
CA SER A 20 11.78 -10.23 -10.00
C SER A 20 11.59 -11.74 -9.91
N LEU A 21 12.25 -12.41 -8.96
CA LEU A 21 12.09 -13.86 -8.72
C LEU A 21 10.67 -14.21 -8.28
N SER A 22 10.11 -13.38 -7.42
CA SER A 22 8.77 -13.58 -6.89
C SER A 22 7.74 -13.49 -8.04
N SER A 23 7.87 -12.49 -8.93
CA SER A 23 6.98 -12.30 -10.09
C SER A 23 7.01 -13.44 -11.13
N THR A 24 7.98 -14.36 -11.01
CA THR A 24 8.09 -15.57 -11.85
C THR A 24 7.50 -16.83 -11.20
N SER A 25 7.07 -16.76 -9.94
CA SER A 25 6.41 -17.88 -9.25
C SER A 25 4.90 -17.84 -9.48
N GLU A 26 4.28 -18.97 -9.82
CA GLU A 26 2.84 -19.09 -10.10
C GLU A 26 1.94 -18.82 -8.88
N SER A 27 2.50 -18.47 -7.72
CA SER A 27 1.76 -18.33 -6.46
C SER A 27 1.81 -16.91 -5.93
N ASP A 28 0.82 -16.16 -6.38
CA ASP A 28 0.40 -14.85 -5.91
C ASP A 28 0.45 -14.69 -4.37
N SER A 29 0.10 -15.71 -3.58
CA SER A 29 0.13 -15.56 -2.11
C SER A 29 1.54 -15.52 -1.52
N LEU A 30 2.51 -16.20 -2.15
CA LEU A 30 3.90 -16.14 -1.72
C LEU A 30 4.50 -14.76 -2.00
N LEU A 31 4.05 -14.07 -3.05
CA LEU A 31 4.44 -12.69 -3.37
C LEU A 31 4.05 -11.73 -2.26
N SER A 32 2.77 -11.74 -1.89
CA SER A 32 2.22 -10.89 -0.84
C SER A 32 2.91 -11.14 0.49
N ASP A 33 3.12 -12.40 0.87
CA ASP A 33 3.75 -12.76 2.15
C ASP A 33 5.22 -12.32 2.24
N VAL A 34 5.97 -12.47 1.15
CA VAL A 34 7.36 -12.00 1.08
C VAL A 34 7.40 -10.47 1.12
N PHE A 35 6.52 -9.80 0.38
CA PHE A 35 6.43 -8.34 0.36
C PHE A 35 6.08 -7.78 1.75
N VAL A 36 5.05 -8.30 2.40
CA VAL A 36 4.62 -7.87 3.74
C VAL A 36 5.72 -8.06 4.78
N LYS A 37 6.42 -9.22 4.76
CA LYS A 37 7.56 -9.48 5.65
C LYS A 37 8.75 -8.56 5.38
N GLN A 38 8.96 -8.18 4.12
CA GLN A 38 10.02 -7.26 3.72
C GLN A 38 9.73 -5.84 4.22
N VAL A 39 8.52 -5.33 3.98
CA VAL A 39 8.07 -4.01 4.46
C VAL A 39 8.19 -3.91 5.98
N ALA A 40 7.78 -4.95 6.70
CA ALA A 40 7.84 -4.98 8.16
C ALA A 40 9.29 -4.95 8.73
N ASN A 41 10.29 -5.37 7.94
CA ASN A 41 11.68 -5.49 8.38
C ASN A 41 12.59 -4.34 7.91
N MET A 42 12.12 -3.47 7.01
CA MET A 42 12.92 -2.37 6.49
C MET A 42 12.64 -1.07 7.24
N THR A 43 13.70 -0.44 7.76
CA THR A 43 13.67 1.01 8.01
C THR A 43 13.63 1.68 6.63
N VAL A 44 12.43 1.99 6.12
CA VAL A 44 12.22 2.39 4.73
C VAL A 44 12.86 3.77 4.48
N ALA A 45 14.06 3.78 3.89
CA ALA A 45 14.61 4.98 3.28
C ALA A 45 13.74 5.37 2.06
N SER A 46 13.59 6.65 1.76
CA SER A 46 12.68 7.14 0.72
C SER A 46 12.92 6.51 -0.65
N GLU A 47 14.19 6.32 -1.05
CA GLU A 47 14.55 5.64 -2.31
C GLU A 47 14.07 4.17 -2.38
N SER A 48 13.91 3.51 -1.24
CA SER A 48 13.35 2.16 -1.17
C SER A 48 11.84 2.15 -1.37
N THR A 49 11.13 3.24 -1.04
CA THR A 49 9.68 3.30 -1.20
C THR A 49 9.29 3.37 -2.68
N ASP A 50 10.01 4.16 -3.48
CA ASP A 50 9.75 4.29 -4.92
C ASP A 50 9.97 2.95 -5.66
N ALA A 51 11.03 2.22 -5.31
CA ALA A 51 11.29 0.89 -5.85
C ALA A 51 10.19 -0.11 -5.47
N MET A 52 9.69 -0.03 -4.22
CA MET A 52 8.59 -0.87 -3.75
C MET A 52 7.27 -0.52 -4.46
N LEU A 53 6.95 0.76 -4.63
CA LEU A 53 5.77 1.20 -5.39
C LEU A 53 5.79 0.65 -6.82
N ASN A 54 6.93 0.73 -7.51
CA ASN A 54 7.06 0.20 -8.87
C ASN A 54 6.89 -1.33 -8.94
N SER A 55 7.22 -2.05 -7.87
CA SER A 55 7.11 -3.51 -7.83
C SER A 55 5.68 -4.01 -7.65
N LEU A 56 4.79 -3.19 -7.07
CA LEU A 56 3.42 -3.57 -6.79
C LEU A 56 2.66 -3.96 -8.06
N ASN A 57 2.95 -3.34 -9.21
CA ASN A 57 2.35 -3.64 -10.51
C ASN A 57 2.51 -5.10 -10.99
N SER A 58 3.39 -5.89 -10.34
CA SER A 58 3.53 -7.31 -10.65
C SER A 58 2.48 -8.19 -9.96
N ILE A 59 1.81 -7.70 -8.91
CA ILE A 59 0.78 -8.43 -8.16
C ILE A 59 -0.53 -8.42 -8.95
N GLN A 60 -1.08 -9.61 -9.25
CA GLN A 60 -2.28 -9.73 -10.10
C GLN A 60 -3.59 -9.72 -9.29
N SER A 61 -3.55 -10.13 -8.02
CA SER A 61 -4.74 -10.17 -7.17
C SER A 61 -4.96 -8.84 -6.45
N ASP A 62 -6.13 -8.22 -6.64
CA ASP A 62 -6.55 -7.01 -5.93
C ASP A 62 -6.42 -7.13 -4.41
N TYR A 63 -6.79 -8.28 -3.85
CA TYR A 63 -6.68 -8.54 -2.42
C TYR A 63 -5.23 -8.48 -1.93
N GLN A 64 -4.31 -9.06 -2.69
CA GLN A 64 -2.89 -9.07 -2.35
C GLN A 64 -2.24 -7.72 -2.60
N MET A 65 -2.65 -7.04 -3.67
CA MET A 65 -2.26 -5.67 -3.96
C MET A 65 -2.63 -4.78 -2.78
N ARG A 66 -3.87 -4.90 -2.28
CA ARG A 66 -4.31 -4.21 -1.07
C ARG A 66 -3.42 -4.56 0.12
N GLU A 67 -3.22 -5.83 0.45
CA GLU A 67 -2.39 -6.22 1.60
C GLU A 67 -0.97 -5.63 1.53
N ALA A 68 -0.35 -5.69 0.35
CA ALA A 68 0.97 -5.12 0.10
C ALA A 68 0.98 -3.60 0.25
N MET A 69 0.00 -2.90 -0.35
CA MET A 69 -0.16 -1.45 -0.25
C MET A 69 -0.45 -1.00 1.18
N THR A 70 -1.27 -1.72 1.94
CA THR A 70 -1.54 -1.44 3.35
C THR A 70 -0.28 -1.55 4.20
N ALA A 71 0.53 -2.59 3.97
CA ALA A 71 1.82 -2.72 4.65
C ALA A 71 2.73 -1.52 4.33
N LEU A 72 2.83 -1.16 3.04
CA LEU A 72 3.67 -0.06 2.60
C LEU A 72 3.21 1.28 3.18
N ALA A 73 1.90 1.55 3.18
CA ALA A 73 1.32 2.76 3.77
C ALA A 73 1.69 2.89 5.27
N LYS A 74 1.57 1.82 6.05
CA LYS A 74 1.96 1.80 7.48
C LYS A 74 3.44 2.08 7.73
N SER A 75 4.29 1.71 6.78
CA SER A 75 5.73 1.95 6.86
C SER A 75 6.16 3.30 6.29
N SER A 76 5.26 4.00 5.61
CA SER A 76 5.58 5.25 4.94
C SER A 76 5.86 6.36 5.95
N THR A 77 6.99 7.03 5.77
CA THR A 77 7.39 8.18 6.58
C THR A 77 7.14 9.51 5.89
N HIS A 78 6.70 9.48 4.62
CA HIS A 78 6.55 10.67 3.79
C HIS A 78 5.17 10.70 3.13
N GLU A 79 4.48 11.82 3.29
CA GLU A 79 3.15 12.08 2.71
C GLU A 79 3.11 11.83 1.20
N ARG A 80 4.14 12.26 0.46
CA ARG A 80 4.23 12.09 -1.00
C ARG A 80 4.02 10.62 -1.41
N HIS A 81 4.63 9.68 -0.68
CA HIS A 81 4.50 8.26 -1.01
C HIS A 81 3.09 7.73 -0.71
N LEU A 82 2.37 8.28 0.28
CA LEU A 82 0.98 7.93 0.51
C LEU A 82 0.10 8.41 -0.64
N VAL A 83 0.32 9.64 -1.13
CA VAL A 83 -0.38 10.18 -2.31
C VAL A 83 -0.11 9.32 -3.54
N ASP A 84 1.16 9.00 -3.81
CA ASP A 84 1.54 8.16 -4.96
C ASP A 84 0.97 6.74 -4.84
N LEU A 85 0.92 6.18 -3.63
CA LEU A 85 0.33 4.87 -3.36
C LEU A 85 -1.18 4.86 -3.62
N VAL A 86 -1.92 5.87 -3.14
CA VAL A 86 -3.37 5.98 -3.41
C VAL A 86 -3.63 6.15 -4.90
N LYS A 87 -2.80 6.93 -5.59
CA LYS A 87 -2.88 7.10 -7.05
C LYS A 87 -2.61 5.79 -7.78
N LEU A 88 -1.64 5.00 -7.33
CA LEU A 88 -1.37 3.69 -7.91
C LEU A 88 -2.54 2.73 -7.68
N ALA A 89 -3.04 2.65 -6.45
CA ALA A 89 -4.18 1.82 -6.09
C ALA A 89 -5.41 2.10 -6.94
N GLN A 90 -5.70 3.38 -7.22
CA GLN A 90 -6.80 3.80 -8.08
C GLN A 90 -6.73 3.18 -9.49
N ASN A 91 -5.52 2.99 -10.03
CA ASN A 91 -5.35 2.48 -11.39
C ASN A 91 -5.27 0.95 -11.43
N GLU A 92 -4.67 0.34 -10.41
CA GLU A 92 -4.34 -1.09 -10.43
C GLU A 92 -5.39 -1.96 -9.75
N ILE A 93 -6.03 -1.49 -8.66
CA ILE A 93 -7.05 -2.27 -7.94
C ILE A 93 -8.41 -2.15 -8.65
N GLN A 94 -8.88 -3.25 -9.24
CA GLN A 94 -10.13 -3.27 -10.00
C GLN A 94 -11.37 -3.50 -9.13
N SER A 95 -11.20 -4.22 -8.02
CA SER A 95 -12.27 -4.48 -7.07
C SER A 95 -12.57 -3.23 -6.23
N ASP A 96 -13.77 -2.67 -6.43
CA ASP A 96 -14.35 -1.61 -5.61
C ASP A 96 -14.18 -1.86 -4.10
N TYR A 97 -14.41 -3.10 -3.67
CA TYR A 97 -14.33 -3.50 -2.27
C TYR A 97 -12.88 -3.43 -1.75
N GLU A 98 -11.91 -3.92 -2.52
CA GLU A 98 -10.50 -3.92 -2.11
C GLU A 98 -9.95 -2.48 -2.12
N LEU A 99 -10.31 -1.68 -3.13
CA LEU A 99 -9.92 -0.27 -3.19
C LEU A 99 -10.53 0.51 -2.01
N ALA A 100 -11.82 0.36 -1.74
CA ALA A 100 -12.47 1.01 -0.60
C ALA A 100 -11.82 0.61 0.73
N THR A 101 -11.51 -0.68 0.89
CA THR A 101 -10.86 -1.18 2.11
C THR A 101 -9.46 -0.58 2.28
N LEU A 102 -8.67 -0.47 1.22
CA LEU A 102 -7.36 0.21 1.27
C LEU A 102 -7.51 1.68 1.68
N LEU A 103 -8.41 2.42 1.02
CA LEU A 103 -8.60 3.84 1.28
C LEU A 103 -9.03 4.09 2.74
N LEU A 104 -9.94 3.27 3.27
CA LEU A 104 -10.35 3.35 4.68
C LEU A 104 -9.17 3.12 5.63
N GLN A 105 -8.34 2.11 5.36
CA GLN A 105 -7.14 1.84 6.17
C GLN A 105 -6.15 3.00 6.12
N ILE A 106 -5.95 3.62 4.95
CA ILE A 106 -5.08 4.80 4.82
C ILE A 106 -5.64 5.98 5.61
N ILE A 107 -6.96 6.22 5.53
CA ILE A 107 -7.64 7.29 6.29
C ILE A 107 -7.49 7.08 7.80
N ASP A 108 -7.61 5.84 8.28
CA ASP A 108 -7.61 5.52 9.70
C ASP A 108 -6.21 5.50 10.32
N ASP A 109 -5.20 5.08 9.57
CA ASP A 109 -3.85 4.83 10.09
C ASP A 109 -2.87 6.00 9.87
N ASN A 110 -3.26 7.06 9.15
CA ASN A 110 -2.35 8.16 8.77
C ASN A 110 -2.92 9.56 9.08
N GLU A 111 -2.03 10.54 9.22
CA GLU A 111 -2.42 11.95 9.24
C GLU A 111 -2.91 12.36 7.85
N ILE A 112 -4.10 12.93 7.78
CA ILE A 112 -4.76 13.30 6.53
C ILE A 112 -4.51 14.77 6.23
N SER A 113 -3.51 15.02 5.41
CA SER A 113 -3.26 16.33 4.80
C SER A 113 -4.28 16.66 3.71
N GLN A 114 -4.28 17.92 3.25
CA GLN A 114 -5.11 18.32 2.12
C GLN A 114 -4.77 17.55 0.84
N ALA A 115 -3.49 17.32 0.53
CA ALA A 115 -3.10 16.63 -0.70
C ALA A 115 -3.53 15.15 -0.66
N LEU A 116 -3.38 14.48 0.49
CA LEU A 116 -3.84 13.11 0.66
C LEU A 116 -5.38 13.03 0.64
N GLN A 117 -6.08 13.99 1.25
CA GLN A 117 -7.53 14.11 1.16
C GLN A 117 -8.03 14.22 -0.28
N GLU A 118 -7.44 15.10 -1.09
CA GLU A 118 -7.80 15.30 -2.50
C GLU A 118 -7.59 14.02 -3.33
N GLN A 119 -6.48 13.31 -3.08
CA GLN A 119 -6.18 12.06 -3.78
C GLN A 119 -7.10 10.90 -3.34
N VAL A 120 -7.42 10.78 -2.04
CA VAL A 120 -8.39 9.80 -1.52
C VAL A 120 -9.79 10.09 -2.07
N TYR A 121 -10.21 11.35 -2.12
CA TYR A 121 -11.48 11.74 -2.72
C TYR A 121 -11.54 11.37 -4.21
N THR A 122 -10.46 11.59 -4.95
CA THR A 122 -10.37 11.22 -6.37
C THR A 122 -10.49 9.71 -6.57
N ALA A 123 -9.76 8.92 -5.79
CA ALA A 123 -9.83 7.45 -5.82
C ALA A 123 -11.20 6.92 -5.38
N ALA A 124 -11.83 7.53 -4.36
CA ALA A 124 -13.18 7.15 -3.96
C ALA A 124 -14.20 7.37 -5.08
N ASN A 125 -14.04 8.40 -5.90
CA ASN A 125 -14.93 8.67 -7.04
C ASN A 125 -14.74 7.72 -8.23
N SER A 126 -13.67 6.94 -8.28
CA SER A 126 -13.54 5.87 -9.28
C SER A 126 -14.19 4.55 -8.86
N ILE A 127 -14.71 4.47 -7.62
CA ILE A 127 -15.42 3.29 -7.12
C ILE A 127 -16.85 3.30 -7.68
N ASP A 128 -17.22 2.24 -8.41
CA ASP A 128 -18.52 2.12 -9.06
C ASP A 128 -19.63 1.80 -8.05
N SER A 129 -19.36 0.91 -7.10
CA SER A 129 -20.27 0.55 -6.01
C SER A 129 -20.60 1.76 -5.13
N ASP A 130 -21.85 2.22 -5.20
CA ASP A 130 -22.38 3.30 -4.36
C ASP A 130 -22.13 3.06 -2.87
N TYR A 131 -22.28 1.81 -2.44
CA TYR A 131 -22.05 1.42 -1.05
C TYR A 131 -20.59 1.63 -0.66
N GLU A 132 -19.65 1.08 -1.43
CA GLU A 132 -18.22 1.19 -1.13
C GLU A 132 -17.71 2.63 -1.23
N ARG A 133 -18.16 3.36 -2.25
CA ARG A 133 -17.87 4.79 -2.40
C ARG A 133 -18.37 5.60 -1.21
N SER A 134 -19.62 5.37 -0.77
CA SER A 134 -20.20 6.08 0.36
C SER A 134 -19.45 5.83 1.67
N ARG A 135 -18.95 4.59 1.89
CA ARG A 135 -18.16 4.25 3.08
C ARG A 135 -16.89 5.10 3.16
N VAL A 136 -16.14 5.19 2.06
CA VAL A 136 -14.89 5.95 2.00
C VAL A 136 -15.15 7.45 2.19
N LEU A 137 -16.12 8.01 1.45
CA LEU A 137 -16.42 9.44 1.50
C LEU A 137 -16.93 9.89 2.87
N ASN A 138 -17.83 9.11 3.50
CA ASN A 138 -18.30 9.41 4.85
C ASN A 138 -17.15 9.40 5.85
N ARG A 139 -16.26 8.40 5.77
CA ARG A 139 -15.12 8.32 6.68
C ARG A 139 -14.14 9.48 6.50
N LEU A 140 -13.90 9.90 5.25
CA LEU A 140 -13.06 11.06 4.94
C LEU A 140 -13.66 12.35 5.52
N ILE A 141 -14.98 12.53 5.39
CA ILE A 141 -15.70 13.68 5.97
C ILE A 141 -15.58 13.69 7.50
N ASP A 142 -15.75 12.54 8.16
CA ASP A 142 -15.65 12.44 9.61
C ASP A 142 -14.26 12.87 10.13
N ILE A 143 -13.19 12.49 9.42
CA ILE A 143 -11.82 12.91 9.78
C ILE A 143 -11.64 14.42 9.55
N VAL A 144 -12.05 14.94 8.40
CA VAL A 144 -11.83 16.34 8.04
C VAL A 144 -12.58 17.31 8.97
N ILE A 145 -13.76 16.92 9.46
CA ILE A 145 -14.55 17.75 10.40
C ILE A 145 -14.01 17.66 11.84
N SER A 146 -13.28 16.59 12.19
CA SER A 146 -12.76 16.37 13.54
C SER A 146 -11.35 16.92 13.79
N GLN A 147 -10.66 17.40 12.76
CA GLN A 147 -9.40 18.14 12.85
C GLN A 147 -9.64 19.63 13.13
#